data_AF-A0A820ITR1-F1
#
_entry.id   AF-A0A820ITR1-F1
#
_cell.length_a   1.000
_cell.length_b   1.000
_cell.length_c   1.000
_cell.angle_alpha   90.00
_cell.angle_beta   90.00
_cell.angle_gamma   90.00
#
_symmetry.space_group_name_H-M   'P 1'
#
loop_
_entity.id
_entity.type
_entity.pdbx_description
1 polymer ?
#
loop_
_entity_poly.entity_id
_entity_poly.type
_entity_poly.pdbx_seq_one_letter_code
_entity_poly.pdbx_strand_id
1 'polypeptide(L)'
;MDDEALVYNLWRIRRTSLQICHDRGYLISQEELDQSFEQFKDTYGDKPSENKPARSHLNILVAHNDDPTNTLIVRFCDQPKLGVKEVKEFCRKMEDENLTSTILVVQTGLTQ
;
A
#
# COMPACT_ATOMS: atom_id res chain seq x y z
N MET A 1 -1.28 14.48 18.95
CA MET A 1 -1.02 13.24 19.72
C MET A 1 -1.46 12.01 18.94
N ASP A 2 -2.40 12.13 18.01
CA ASP A 2 -2.86 11.04 17.13
C ASP A 2 -1.90 10.69 15.98
N ASP A 3 -1.00 11.60 15.63
CA ASP A 3 -0.09 11.45 14.48
C ASP A 3 0.83 10.24 14.61
N GLU A 4 1.54 10.08 15.72
CA GLU A 4 2.47 8.96 15.92
C GLU A 4 1.76 7.60 15.89
N ALA A 5 0.56 7.53 16.48
CA ALA A 5 -0.26 6.32 16.47
C ALA A 5 -0.74 5.98 15.04
N LEU A 6 -1.10 6.98 14.23
CA LEU A 6 -1.47 6.80 12.82
C LEU A 6 -0.28 6.29 12.00
N VAL A 7 0.91 6.89 12.17
CA VAL A 7 2.14 6.43 11.48
C VAL A 7 2.45 4.99 11.87
N TYR A 8 2.34 4.64 13.16
CA TYR A 8 2.57 3.28 13.63
C TYR A 8 1.59 2.28 13.04
N ASN A 9 0.31 2.63 12.94
CA ASN A 9 -0.70 1.79 12.28
C ASN A 9 -0.40 1.60 10.79
N LEU A 10 -0.03 2.67 10.07
CA LEU A 10 0.33 2.58 8.65
C LEU A 10 1.55 1.67 8.43
N TRP A 11 2.57 1.79 9.28
CA TRP A 11 3.73 0.91 9.27
C TRP A 11 3.34 -0.57 9.48
N ARG A 12 2.47 -0.85 10.45
CA ARG A 12 1.98 -2.22 10.70
C ARG A 12 1.20 -2.79 9.52
N ILE A 13 0.32 -1.99 8.92
CA ILE A 13 -0.46 -2.40 7.75
C ILE A 13 0.49 -2.69 6.59
N ARG A 14 1.45 -1.80 6.30
CA ARG A 14 2.45 -1.99 5.25
C ARG A 14 3.25 -3.28 5.44
N ARG A 15 3.76 -3.55 6.65
CA ARG A 15 4.47 -4.80 6.95
C ARG A 15 3.62 -6.04 6.70
N THR A 16 2.35 -5.99 7.12
CA THR A 16 1.41 -7.08 6.88
C THR A 16 1.13 -7.27 5.39
N SER A 17 0.99 -6.18 4.63
CA SER A 17 0.83 -6.23 3.18
C SER A 17 2.04 -6.85 2.49
N LEU A 18 3.26 -6.48 2.88
CA LEU A 18 4.49 -7.08 2.36
C LEU A 18 4.57 -8.58 2.68
N GLN A 19 4.20 -8.99 3.90
CA GLN A 19 4.13 -10.40 4.28
C GLN A 19 3.13 -11.19 3.43
N ILE A 20 1.94 -10.63 3.17
CA ILE A 20 0.94 -11.26 2.27
C ILE A 20 1.49 -11.40 0.86
N CYS A 21 2.21 -10.39 0.36
CA CYS A 21 2.84 -10.46 -0.96
C CYS A 21 3.92 -11.54 -1.00
N HIS A 22 4.79 -11.58 0.00
CA HIS A 22 5.83 -12.61 0.09
C HIS A 22 5.24 -14.03 0.17
N ASP A 23 4.23 -14.25 1.02
CA ASP A 23 3.55 -15.54 1.18
C ASP A 23 2.85 -16.01 -0.12
N ARG A 24 2.39 -15.06 -0.93
CA ARG A 24 1.82 -15.31 -2.26
C ARG A 24 2.85 -15.57 -3.37
N GLY A 25 4.15 -15.56 -3.07
CA GLY A 25 5.22 -15.81 -4.05
C GLY A 25 5.67 -14.57 -4.84
N TYR A 26 5.34 -13.36 -4.38
CA TYR A 26 5.88 -12.13 -4.95
C TYR A 26 7.31 -11.87 -4.43
N LEU A 27 8.13 -11.24 -5.27
CA LEU A 27 9.51 -10.86 -4.95
C LEU A 27 9.53 -9.70 -3.95
N ILE A 28 9.76 -10.02 -2.68
CA ILE A 28 9.96 -9.05 -1.60
C ILE A 28 11.32 -9.27 -0.97
N SER A 29 12.12 -8.21 -0.84
CA SER A 29 13.39 -8.27 -0.12
C SER A 29 13.18 -8.41 1.39
N GLN A 30 14.05 -9.16 2.06
CA GLN A 30 14.02 -9.30 3.53
C GLN A 30 14.18 -7.94 4.23
N GLU A 31 14.92 -7.01 3.63
CA GLU A 31 15.10 -5.64 4.11
C GLU A 31 13.78 -4.85 4.16
N GLU A 32 12.89 -5.04 3.18
CA GLU A 32 11.55 -4.44 3.17
C GLU A 32 10.64 -5.07 4.23
N LEU A 33 10.73 -6.39 4.43
CA LEU A 33 9.94 -7.12 5.45
C LEU A 33 10.36 -6.76 6.89
N ASP A 34 11.66 -6.54 7.09
CA ASP A 34 12.25 -6.17 8.38
C ASP A 34 12.38 -4.65 8.56
N GLN A 35 11.75 -3.85 7.68
CA GLN A 35 11.74 -2.40 7.79
C GLN A 35 11.23 -1.97 9.17
N SER A 36 12.12 -1.33 9.94
CA SER A 36 11.82 -0.83 11.28
C SER A 36 10.96 0.43 11.24
N PHE A 37 10.22 0.68 12.32
CA PHE A 37 9.36 1.86 12.45
C PHE A 37 10.13 3.18 12.29
N GLU A 38 11.37 3.23 12.76
CA GLU A 38 12.26 4.40 12.62
C GLU A 38 12.63 4.65 11.15
N GLN A 39 13.01 3.60 10.41
CA GLN A 39 13.27 3.71 8.97
C GLN A 39 12.03 4.15 8.18
N PHE A 40 10.86 3.65 8.57
CA PHE A 40 9.59 4.08 7.98
C PHE A 40 9.33 5.58 8.20
N LYS A 41 9.55 6.07 9.43
CA LYS A 41 9.43 7.50 9.74
C LYS A 41 10.44 8.34 8.98
N ASP A 42 11.68 7.87 8.83
CA ASP A 42 12.71 8.59 8.08
C ASP A 42 12.38 8.66 6.57
N THR A 43 11.90 7.55 6.00
CA THR A 43 11.58 7.44 4.56
C THR A 43 10.31 8.22 4.18
N TYR A 44 9.24 8.07 4.98
CA TYR A 44 7.91 8.59 4.63
C TYR A 44 7.49 9.83 5.42
N GLY A 45 8.18 10.13 6.52
CA GLY A 45 7.85 11.19 7.47
C GLY A 45 7.05 10.70 8.68
N ASP A 46 7.13 11.44 9.77
CA ASP A 46 6.46 11.18 11.05
C ASP A 46 5.22 12.06 11.30
N LYS A 47 4.87 12.95 10.36
CA LYS A 47 3.80 13.94 10.48
C LYS A 47 2.67 13.76 9.46
N PRO A 48 1.74 12.81 9.70
CA PRO A 48 0.57 12.61 8.85
C PRO A 48 -0.30 13.86 8.74
N SER A 49 -0.29 14.77 9.72
CA SER A 49 -0.94 16.08 9.64
C SER A 49 -0.36 17.01 8.56
N GLU A 50 0.87 16.79 8.10
CA GLU A 50 1.47 17.47 6.93
C GLU A 50 1.34 16.63 5.63
N ASN A 51 0.46 15.62 5.61
CA ASN A 51 0.40 14.59 4.55
C ASN A 51 1.72 13.81 4.38
N LYS A 52 2.46 13.59 5.47
CA LYS A 52 3.74 12.87 5.49
C LYS A 52 3.75 11.84 6.64
N PRO A 53 3.28 10.60 6.43
CA PRO A 53 3.33 9.88 5.17
C PRO A 53 2.11 10.11 4.28
N ALA A 54 2.35 10.50 3.02
CA ALA A 54 1.31 10.48 2.01
C ALA A 54 0.93 9.03 1.73
N ARG A 55 -0.36 8.69 1.79
CA ARG A 55 -0.81 7.32 1.51
C ARG A 55 -0.38 6.83 0.12
N SER A 56 -0.33 7.73 -0.85
CA SER A 56 0.21 7.46 -2.19
C SER A 56 1.66 6.98 -2.19
N HIS A 57 2.50 7.40 -1.23
CA HIS A 57 3.89 6.93 -1.11
C HIS A 57 4.00 5.57 -0.43
N LEU A 58 2.93 5.14 0.26
CA LEU A 58 2.88 3.83 0.90
C LEU A 58 2.50 2.72 -0.08
N ASN A 59 2.21 3.06 -1.33
CA ASN A 59 1.91 2.07 -2.35
C ASN A 59 3.09 1.11 -2.53
N ILE A 60 2.78 -0.18 -2.60
CA ILE A 60 3.77 -1.25 -2.79
C ILE A 60 3.51 -1.84 -4.17
N LEU A 61 4.51 -1.87 -5.04
CA LEU A 61 4.43 -2.56 -6.33
C LEU A 61 5.43 -3.71 -6.32
N VAL A 62 4.92 -4.93 -6.55
CA VAL A 62 5.72 -6.15 -6.45
C VAL A 62 5.44 -7.05 -7.65
N ALA A 63 6.48 -7.68 -8.18
CA ALA A 63 6.38 -8.60 -9.30
C ALA A 63 6.41 -10.05 -8.78
N HIS A 64 5.70 -10.95 -9.43
CA HIS A 64 5.71 -12.36 -9.07
C HIS A 64 7.07 -12.98 -9.42
N ASN A 65 7.55 -13.92 -8.60
CA ASN A 65 8.87 -14.54 -8.80
C ASN A 65 8.93 -15.41 -10.07
N ASP A 66 7.83 -16.08 -10.40
CA ASP A 66 7.75 -17.01 -11.54
C ASP A 66 7.40 -16.29 -12.86
N ASP A 67 6.58 -15.23 -12.79
CA ASP A 67 6.08 -14.52 -13.97
C ASP A 67 6.14 -13.00 -13.74
N PRO A 68 7.04 -12.29 -14.43
CA PRO A 68 7.22 -10.85 -14.22
C PRO A 68 6.07 -9.99 -14.77
N THR A 69 5.15 -10.57 -15.57
CA THR A 69 3.95 -9.87 -16.04
C THR A 69 2.86 -9.88 -14.97
N ASN A 70 2.89 -10.87 -14.09
CA ASN A 70 2.01 -10.97 -12.93
C ASN A 70 2.50 -10.04 -11.81
N THR A 71 2.05 -8.80 -11.88
CA THR A 71 2.38 -7.76 -10.90
C THR A 71 1.22 -7.49 -9.97
N LEU A 72 1.54 -7.26 -8.70
CA LEU A 72 0.56 -6.88 -7.69
C LEU A 72 0.92 -5.50 -7.15
N ILE A 73 -0.07 -4.62 -7.14
CA ILE A 73 0.05 -3.33 -6.47
C ILE A 73 -0.85 -3.28 -5.23
N VAL A 74 -0.27 -2.90 -4.10
CA VAL A 74 -1.02 -2.52 -2.90
C VAL A 74 -1.14 -1.01 -2.92
N ARG A 75 -2.35 -0.48 -3.04
CA ARG A 75 -2.62 0.96 -2.97
C ARG A 75 -3.29 1.35 -1.67
N PHE A 76 -2.79 2.41 -1.06
CA PHE A 76 -3.40 3.02 0.11
C PHE A 76 -4.25 4.22 -0.30
N CYS A 77 -5.56 4.12 -0.08
CA CYS A 77 -6.49 5.17 -0.46
C CYS A 77 -6.53 6.28 0.60
N ASP A 78 -6.41 7.52 0.13
CA ASP A 78 -6.47 8.69 1.00
C ASP A 78 -7.89 8.99 1.49
N GLN A 79 -8.86 8.69 0.64
CA GLN A 79 -10.26 8.88 0.98
C GLN A 79 -10.75 7.81 1.96
N PRO A 80 -11.45 8.20 3.03
CA PRO A 80 -12.00 7.24 3.99
C PRO A 80 -13.10 6.36 3.39
N LYS A 81 -13.81 6.89 2.37
CA LYS A 81 -14.82 6.18 1.58
C LYS A 81 -14.42 6.16 0.12
N LEU A 82 -14.34 4.95 -0.45
CA LEU A 82 -14.17 4.77 -1.89
C LEU A 82 -15.54 4.62 -2.54
N GLY A 83 -15.82 5.47 -3.52
CA GLY A 83 -16.97 5.37 -4.41
C GLY A 83 -16.69 4.51 -5.64
N VAL A 84 -17.76 4.10 -6.33
CA VAL A 84 -17.68 3.33 -7.59
C VAL A 84 -16.84 4.04 -8.66
N LYS A 85 -16.86 5.38 -8.69
CA LYS A 85 -16.05 6.19 -9.61
C LYS A 85 -14.55 5.97 -9.40
N GLU A 86 -14.09 6.07 -8.16
CA GLU A 86 -12.69 5.86 -7.80
C GLU A 86 -12.26 4.42 -8.13
N VAL A 87 -13.07 3.43 -7.77
CA VAL A 87 -12.80 2.01 -8.09
C VAL A 87 -12.66 1.81 -9.60
N LYS A 88 -13.53 2.45 -10.39
CA LYS A 88 -13.47 2.37 -11.86
C LYS A 88 -12.21 3.03 -12.43
N GLU A 89 -11.78 4.15 -11.85
CA GLU A 89 -10.50 4.77 -12.20
C GLU A 89 -9.30 3.88 -11.82
N PHE A 90 -9.37 3.17 -10.70
CA PHE A 90 -8.35 2.18 -10.32
C PHE A 90 -8.30 1.01 -11.30
N CYS A 91 -9.44 0.42 -11.67
CA CYS A 91 -9.49 -0.63 -12.68
C CYS A 91 -8.90 -0.16 -14.01
N ARG A 92 -9.21 1.06 -14.43
CA ARG A 92 -8.65 1.63 -15.66
C ARG A 92 -7.13 1.81 -15.59
N LYS A 93 -6.61 2.26 -14.44
CA LYS A 93 -5.15 2.33 -14.20
C LYS A 93 -4.51 0.95 -14.19
N MET A 94 -5.19 -0.06 -13.66
CA MET A 94 -4.69 -1.44 -13.71
C MET A 94 -4.56 -1.95 -15.15
N GLU A 95 -5.53 -1.66 -16.02
CA GLU A 95 -5.45 -2.01 -17.44
C GLU A 95 -4.30 -1.27 -18.14
N ASP A 96 -4.10 0.02 -17.84
CA ASP A 96 -3.02 0.84 -18.41
C ASP A 96 -1.63 0.34 -17.97
N GLU A 97 -1.48 0.04 -16.68
CA GLU A 97 -0.24 -0.46 -16.07
C GLU A 97 -0.04 -1.98 -16.25
N ASN A 98 -0.95 -2.69 -16.95
CA ASN A 98 -0.95 -4.15 -17.12
C ASN A 98 -0.83 -4.93 -15.80
N LEU A 99 -1.48 -4.43 -14.75
CA LEU A 99 -1.50 -5.05 -13.44
C LEU A 99 -2.54 -6.17 -13.40
N THR A 100 -2.10 -7.39 -13.13
CA THR A 100 -2.98 -8.56 -13.01
C THR A 100 -3.75 -8.58 -11.70
N SER A 101 -3.21 -7.97 -10.65
CA SER A 101 -3.80 -7.98 -9.31
C SER A 101 -3.56 -6.67 -8.56
N THR A 102 -4.55 -6.25 -7.77
CA THR A 102 -4.45 -5.07 -6.91
C THR A 102 -5.07 -5.35 -5.55
N ILE A 103 -4.46 -4.81 -4.51
CA ILE A 103 -5.00 -4.72 -3.16
C ILE A 103 -5.30 -3.25 -2.87
N LEU A 104 -6.55 -2.92 -2.58
CA LEU A 104 -6.97 -1.57 -2.18
C LEU A 104 -7.16 -1.53 -0.65
N VAL A 105 -6.37 -0.68 0.02
CA VAL A 105 -6.47 -0.46 1.46
C VAL A 105 -7.34 0.77 1.72
N VAL A 106 -8.52 0.54 2.31
CA VAL A 106 -9.54 1.56 2.63
C VAL A 106 -9.68 1.72 4.14
N GLN A 107 -10.05 2.91 4.62
CA GLN A 107 -10.14 3.17 6.07
C GLN A 107 -11.48 2.76 6.69
N THR A 108 -12.60 3.03 6.01
CA THR A 108 -13.94 2.85 6.63
C THR A 108 -14.80 1.86 5.86
N GLY A 109 -14.85 1.96 4.52
CA GLY A 109 -15.60 1.01 3.72
C GLY A 109 -15.78 1.45 2.27
N LEU A 110 -16.23 0.49 1.46
CA LEU A 110 -16.68 0.72 0.09
C LEU A 110 -18.14 1.15 0.11
N THR A 111 -18.47 2.25 -0.56
CA THR A 111 -19.88 2.59 -0.78
C THR A 111 -20.43 1.75 -1.93
N GLN A 112 -21.49 1.02 -1.65
CA GLN A 112 -22.21 0.14 -2.58
C GLN A 112 -23.13 0.93 -3.51
#